data_AF-A0ABD2A870-F1
#
_entry.id   AF-A0ABD2A870-F1
#
_cell.length_a   1.000
_cell.length_b   1.000
_cell.length_c   1.000
_cell.angle_alpha   90.00
_cell.angle_beta   90.00
_cell.angle_gamma   90.00
#
_symmetry.space_group_name_H-M   'P 1'
#
loop_
_entity.id
_entity.type
_entity.pdbx_description
1 polymer ?
#
loop_
_entity_poly.entity_id
_entity_poly.type
_entity_poly.pdbx_seq_one_letter_code
_entity_poly.pdbx_strand_id
1 'polypeptide(L)'
;MIEVYEHTSPKQTYSDMNSINNGCGIMPAFVRACAMIVEIKERTHVDYAFGWNVYTMRIMGIWPEEKIFNPKENLKVFSAVFFMFFFVSFPQTINLFFIWGDFDLVVENLAMDNVFFSITILKTIVFWLNGRTLKGLLNFMEEDRKQTVRKDDVERMMVTADHSRKITITVNIISHSIFTVYTIMHFATNYPTIRAMYFPAYFPWETKPSPNFELIFFGQTMACYYSTVIYSLVDTFLATLVLHVCGQLANLKEELINFRIETAEEFHQKLGRIVKKQDYINEFTETIENCFNKMLLIQMLGCTIILCLESFTTLEVLATENKDGFFLLELGCIAFYVSYALLQLYLYCYIGQRLFSESIEMADAAYECGWYDLRPNEAKCLILIMRRARSPLRITAGKFCSFNHELFTEVVRTAMGYLSVLYTVKSEE
;
A
#
# COMPACT_ATOMS: atom_id res chain seq x y z
N MET A 1 27.06 8.40 -26.73
CA MET A 1 27.63 7.03 -26.70
C MET A 1 26.49 6.02 -26.67
N ILE A 2 25.60 6.12 -27.65
CA ILE A 2 24.46 5.23 -27.88
C ILE A 2 24.50 5.03 -29.38
N GLU A 3 24.79 3.80 -29.79
CA GLU A 3 25.05 3.26 -31.14
C GLU A 3 26.39 2.51 -31.11
N VAL A 4 26.39 1.29 -31.64
CA VAL A 4 27.44 0.24 -31.57
C VAL A 4 27.26 -0.70 -30.37
N TYR A 5 26.21 -1.53 -30.37
CA TYR A 5 26.24 -2.86 -29.74
C TYR A 5 25.13 -3.78 -30.30
N GLU A 6 24.90 -3.76 -31.62
CA GLU A 6 23.87 -4.61 -32.25
C GLU A 6 24.41 -5.93 -32.81
N HIS A 7 25.72 -6.20 -32.72
CA HIS A 7 26.30 -7.44 -33.23
C HIS A 7 27.37 -8.00 -32.30
N THR A 8 26.97 -8.76 -31.29
CA THR A 8 27.87 -9.71 -30.63
C THR A 8 27.09 -10.87 -30.02
N SER A 9 27.57 -12.09 -30.30
CA SER A 9 26.96 -13.35 -29.88
C SER A 9 26.96 -13.52 -28.34
N PRO A 10 25.86 -14.03 -27.73
CA PRO A 10 25.61 -13.99 -26.28
C PRO A 10 26.56 -14.82 -25.40
N LYS A 11 27.44 -15.66 -25.98
CA LYS A 11 28.42 -16.43 -25.20
C LYS A 11 29.68 -15.65 -24.83
N GLN A 12 29.98 -14.56 -25.52
CA GLN A 12 31.24 -13.82 -25.33
C GLN A 12 31.14 -12.81 -24.18
N THR A 13 29.97 -12.18 -24.01
CA THR A 13 29.67 -11.25 -22.90
C THR A 13 29.71 -11.93 -21.53
N TYR A 14 29.45 -13.24 -21.48
CA TYR A 14 29.44 -14.05 -20.24
C TYR A 14 30.85 -14.31 -19.68
N SER A 15 31.87 -14.38 -20.54
CA SER A 15 33.28 -14.54 -20.13
C SER A 15 33.88 -13.22 -19.63
N ASP A 16 33.51 -12.10 -20.26
CA ASP A 16 34.09 -10.80 -19.95
C ASP A 16 33.55 -10.22 -18.62
N MET A 17 32.28 -10.47 -18.28
CA MET A 17 31.70 -10.04 -16.99
C MET A 17 32.27 -10.79 -15.78
N ASN A 18 32.65 -12.07 -15.93
CA ASN A 18 33.30 -12.81 -14.84
C ASN A 18 34.76 -12.35 -14.61
N SER A 19 35.41 -11.76 -15.61
CA SER A 19 36.75 -11.20 -15.45
C SER A 19 36.77 -9.87 -14.68
N ILE A 20 35.66 -9.12 -14.70
CA ILE A 20 35.51 -7.82 -14.00
C ILE A 20 35.12 -8.02 -12.52
N ASN A 21 34.71 -9.23 -12.14
CA ASN A 21 34.17 -9.52 -10.80
C ASN A 21 35.23 -9.70 -9.69
N ASN A 22 36.52 -9.58 -10.01
CA ASN A 22 37.61 -9.79 -9.05
C ASN A 22 38.23 -8.51 -8.47
N GLY A 23 37.63 -7.34 -8.68
CA GLY A 23 38.23 -6.12 -8.11
C GLY A 23 37.40 -4.85 -8.20
N CYS A 24 36.28 -4.76 -7.49
CA CYS A 24 35.87 -3.52 -6.83
C CYS A 24 34.64 -3.77 -5.95
N GLY A 25 34.85 -3.96 -4.65
CA GLY A 25 33.79 -3.87 -3.67
C GLY A 25 33.43 -2.40 -3.48
N ILE A 26 32.16 -2.07 -3.75
CA ILE A 26 31.39 -0.84 -3.47
C ILE A 26 30.73 -0.37 -4.77
N MET A 27 29.61 -1.01 -5.08
CA MET A 27 28.68 -0.53 -6.11
C MET A 27 27.52 0.12 -5.35
N PRO A 28 27.14 1.39 -5.64
CA PRO A 28 26.04 2.06 -4.94
C PRO A 28 24.74 1.24 -5.09
N ALA A 29 23.95 1.14 -4.02
CA ALA A 29 22.68 0.40 -4.01
C ALA A 29 21.75 0.77 -5.18
N PHE A 30 21.86 2.00 -5.69
CA PHE A 30 21.16 2.49 -6.87
C PHE A 30 21.55 1.79 -8.19
N VAL A 31 22.83 1.47 -8.40
CA VAL A 31 23.27 0.77 -9.63
C VAL A 31 22.90 -0.71 -9.58
N ARG A 32 22.91 -1.32 -8.38
CA ARG A 32 22.31 -2.66 -8.19
C ARG A 32 20.80 -2.64 -8.41
N ALA A 33 20.09 -1.60 -7.96
CA ALA A 33 18.67 -1.43 -8.24
C ALA A 33 18.41 -1.28 -9.75
N CYS A 34 19.19 -0.47 -10.48
CA CYS A 34 19.07 -0.34 -11.93
C CYS A 34 19.41 -1.63 -12.69
N ALA A 35 20.47 -2.35 -12.30
CA ALA A 35 20.81 -3.65 -12.89
C ALA A 35 19.72 -4.70 -12.61
N MET A 36 19.17 -4.71 -11.39
CA MET A 36 18.06 -5.58 -11.01
C MET A 36 16.77 -5.21 -11.75
N ILE A 37 16.51 -3.93 -12.04
CA ILE A 37 15.36 -3.48 -12.84
C ILE A 37 15.43 -4.02 -14.28
N VAL A 38 16.64 -4.12 -14.86
CA VAL A 38 16.86 -4.71 -16.18
C VAL A 38 16.73 -6.24 -16.13
N GLU A 39 17.26 -6.87 -15.08
CA GLU A 39 17.20 -8.34 -14.86
C GLU A 39 15.78 -8.84 -14.50
N ILE A 40 14.94 -8.01 -13.86
CA ILE A 40 13.53 -8.32 -13.55
C ILE A 40 12.65 -8.38 -14.81
N LYS A 41 13.05 -7.75 -15.92
CA LYS A 41 12.27 -7.76 -17.16
C LYS A 41 12.18 -9.16 -17.79
N GLU A 42 13.09 -10.08 -17.43
CA GLU A 42 13.09 -11.48 -17.87
C GLU A 42 12.43 -12.46 -16.90
N ARG A 43 12.01 -12.01 -15.70
CA ARG A 43 11.29 -12.84 -14.72
C ARG A 43 9.76 -12.74 -14.88
N THR A 44 9.04 -13.64 -14.23
CA THR A 44 7.57 -13.79 -14.33
C THR A 44 6.83 -12.45 -14.15
N HIS A 45 5.64 -12.29 -14.75
CA HIS A 45 4.83 -11.07 -14.63
C HIS A 45 4.58 -10.64 -13.17
N VAL A 46 4.47 -11.62 -12.27
CA VAL A 46 4.37 -11.42 -10.81
C VAL A 46 5.65 -10.79 -10.25
N ASP A 47 6.84 -11.26 -10.66
CA ASP A 47 8.12 -10.67 -10.29
C ASP A 47 8.29 -9.25 -10.84
N TYR A 48 7.72 -8.94 -12.01
CA TYR A 48 7.75 -7.59 -12.57
C TYR A 48 6.82 -6.63 -11.82
N ALA A 49 5.57 -7.04 -11.57
CA ALA A 49 4.57 -6.23 -10.87
C ALA A 49 4.97 -5.97 -9.41
N PHE A 50 5.46 -7.00 -8.72
CA PHE A 50 5.85 -6.90 -7.32
C PHE A 50 7.34 -6.65 -7.11
N GLY A 51 8.21 -6.63 -8.13
CA GLY A 51 9.67 -6.76 -7.93
C GLY A 51 10.29 -5.90 -6.84
N TRP A 52 9.89 -4.62 -6.78
CA TRP A 52 10.31 -3.70 -5.71
C TRP A 52 9.71 -4.06 -4.34
N ASN A 53 8.43 -4.39 -4.30
CA ASN A 53 7.72 -4.83 -3.10
C ASN A 53 8.25 -6.17 -2.58
N VAL A 54 8.48 -7.17 -3.43
CA VAL A 54 9.07 -8.47 -3.05
C VAL A 54 10.40 -8.26 -2.37
N TYR A 55 11.28 -7.48 -3.02
CA TYR A 55 12.61 -7.20 -2.50
C TYR A 55 12.55 -6.58 -1.10
N THR A 56 11.75 -5.52 -0.96
CA THR A 56 11.62 -4.79 0.31
C THR A 56 10.91 -5.62 1.38
N MET A 57 9.87 -6.36 1.03
CA MET A 57 9.16 -7.26 1.94
C MET A 57 10.03 -8.41 2.45
N ARG A 58 10.95 -8.94 1.63
CA ARG A 58 11.92 -9.97 2.04
C ARG A 58 12.99 -9.42 2.98
N ILE A 59 13.41 -8.17 2.77
CA ILE A 59 14.29 -7.48 3.71
C ILE A 59 13.59 -7.34 5.06
N MET A 60 12.33 -6.89 5.07
CA MET A 60 11.53 -6.72 6.28
C MET A 60 11.02 -8.05 6.89
N GLY A 61 11.12 -9.17 6.17
CA GLY A 61 10.65 -10.49 6.62
C GLY A 61 9.13 -10.70 6.53
N ILE A 62 8.38 -9.72 6.03
CA ILE A 62 6.92 -9.77 5.94
C ILE A 62 6.44 -10.55 4.71
N TRP A 63 7.30 -10.79 3.72
CA TRP A 63 6.96 -11.51 2.48
C TRP A 63 6.23 -12.85 2.73
N PRO A 64 5.07 -13.13 2.10
CA PRO A 64 4.27 -14.33 2.37
C PRO A 64 4.89 -15.59 1.73
N GLU A 65 5.92 -16.16 2.35
CA GLU A 65 6.42 -17.52 2.06
C GLU A 65 5.82 -18.55 3.04
N GLU A 66 6.10 -19.84 2.85
CA GLU A 66 5.66 -20.91 3.77
C GLU A 66 6.42 -20.81 5.10
N LYS A 67 5.99 -19.85 5.95
CA LYS A 67 6.68 -19.42 7.18
C LYS A 67 6.59 -20.36 8.37
N ILE A 68 5.91 -21.50 8.22
CA ILE A 68 5.65 -22.40 9.36
C ILE A 68 6.97 -22.95 9.93
N PHE A 69 8.08 -22.94 9.16
CA PHE A 69 9.35 -23.53 9.60
C PHE A 69 10.61 -22.70 9.34
N ASN A 70 10.52 -21.40 9.00
CA ASN A 70 11.72 -20.59 8.71
C ASN A 70 12.04 -19.59 9.84
N PRO A 71 12.83 -19.98 10.88
CA PRO A 71 13.04 -19.16 12.08
C PRO A 71 13.71 -17.80 11.79
N LYS A 72 14.49 -17.70 10.72
CA LYS A 72 15.20 -16.47 10.34
C LYS A 72 14.26 -15.37 9.85
N GLU A 73 13.17 -15.70 9.14
CA GLU A 73 12.21 -14.71 8.65
C GLU A 73 11.28 -14.24 9.77
N ASN A 74 10.87 -15.18 10.62
CA ASN A 74 10.09 -14.86 11.81
C ASN A 74 10.86 -13.92 12.74
N LEU A 75 12.17 -14.13 12.91
CA LEU A 75 13.02 -13.24 13.70
C LEU A 75 13.02 -11.80 13.19
N LYS A 76 13.02 -11.57 11.86
CA LYS A 76 12.98 -10.22 11.29
C LYS A 76 11.68 -9.49 11.61
N VAL A 77 10.54 -10.16 11.42
CA VAL A 77 9.22 -9.58 11.75
C VAL A 77 9.10 -9.31 13.24
N PHE A 78 9.51 -10.26 14.09
CA PHE A 78 9.51 -10.08 15.53
C PHE A 78 10.45 -8.94 15.95
N SER A 79 11.59 -8.76 15.29
CA SER A 79 12.49 -7.64 15.58
C SER A 79 11.85 -6.28 15.23
N ALA A 80 11.19 -6.17 14.08
CA ALA A 80 10.50 -4.94 13.68
C ALA A 80 9.37 -4.59 14.67
N VAL A 81 8.52 -5.57 15.03
CA VAL A 81 7.45 -5.38 16.01
C VAL A 81 8.01 -5.05 17.39
N PHE A 82 9.13 -5.69 17.79
CA PHE A 82 9.80 -5.40 19.05
C PHE A 82 10.26 -3.94 19.12
N PHE A 83 10.94 -3.43 18.09
CA PHE A 83 11.36 -2.03 18.06
C PHE A 83 10.17 -1.07 18.12
N MET A 84 9.14 -1.27 17.28
CA MET A 84 7.94 -0.42 17.27
C MET A 84 7.19 -0.43 18.60
N PHE A 85 7.06 -1.60 19.24
CA PHE A 85 6.32 -1.74 20.47
C PHE A 85 7.10 -1.19 21.67
N PHE A 86 8.34 -1.64 21.90
CA PHE A 86 9.08 -1.34 23.13
C PHE A 86 9.75 0.03 23.15
N PHE A 87 10.11 0.61 22.00
CA PHE A 87 10.77 1.92 21.97
C PHE A 87 9.82 3.07 21.70
N VAL A 88 8.61 2.80 21.16
CA VAL A 88 7.66 3.86 20.78
C VAL A 88 6.27 3.62 21.37
N SER A 89 5.52 2.62 20.88
CA SER A 89 4.08 2.49 21.18
C SER A 89 3.79 2.33 22.67
N PHE A 90 4.53 1.44 23.36
CA PHE A 90 4.33 1.17 24.78
C PHE A 90 4.81 2.34 25.67
N PRO A 91 6.03 2.88 25.50
CA PRO A 91 6.46 4.09 26.21
C PRO A 91 5.57 5.32 26.01
N GLN A 92 5.06 5.56 24.80
CA GLN A 92 4.13 6.66 24.52
C GLN A 92 2.77 6.43 25.19
N THR A 93 2.22 5.22 25.07
CA THR A 93 0.94 4.88 25.72
C THR A 93 1.01 5.00 27.23
N ILE A 94 2.15 4.66 27.85
CA ILE A 94 2.36 4.90 29.28
C ILE A 94 2.44 6.39 29.59
N ASN A 95 3.13 7.17 28.74
CA ASN A 95 3.26 8.61 28.91
C ASN A 95 1.89 9.30 28.98
N LEU A 96 0.91 8.84 28.20
CA LEU A 96 -0.48 9.34 28.23
C LEU A 96 -1.12 9.28 29.62
N PHE A 97 -0.82 8.25 30.43
CA PHE A 97 -1.36 8.16 31.80
C PHE A 97 -0.77 9.21 32.74
N PHE A 98 0.47 9.65 32.50
CA PHE A 98 1.13 10.66 33.31
C PHE A 98 0.70 12.08 32.92
N ILE A 99 0.47 12.33 31.63
CA ILE A 99 0.07 13.64 31.11
C ILE A 99 -1.44 13.82 30.97
N TRP A 100 -2.25 12.84 31.42
CA TRP A 100 -3.72 12.83 31.28
C TRP A 100 -4.42 14.11 31.77
N GLY A 101 -3.83 14.84 32.70
CA GLY A 101 -4.38 16.10 33.24
C GLY A 101 -4.25 17.31 32.31
N ASP A 102 -3.46 17.21 31.25
CA ASP A 102 -3.18 18.30 30.30
C ASP A 102 -3.60 17.86 28.89
N PHE A 103 -4.67 18.45 28.39
CA PHE A 103 -5.27 18.06 27.11
C PHE A 103 -4.33 18.30 25.93
N ASP A 104 -3.61 19.41 25.95
CA ASP A 104 -2.73 19.82 24.84
C ASP A 104 -1.56 18.83 24.73
N LEU A 105 -0.96 18.46 25.87
CA LEU A 105 0.09 17.43 25.91
C LEU A 105 -0.41 16.04 25.49
N VAL A 106 -1.65 15.68 25.82
CA VAL A 106 -2.27 14.42 25.37
C VAL A 106 -2.45 14.42 23.85
N VAL A 107 -2.95 15.51 23.28
CA VAL A 107 -3.13 15.64 21.82
C VAL A 107 -1.79 15.61 21.12
N GLU A 108 -0.79 16.35 21.59
CA GLU A 108 0.56 16.33 21.06
C GLU A 108 1.13 14.90 21.07
N ASN A 109 1.02 14.17 22.19
CA ASN A 109 1.54 12.80 22.27
C ASN A 109 0.83 11.82 21.31
N LEU A 110 -0.49 11.95 21.15
CA LEU A 110 -1.27 11.12 20.23
C LEU A 110 -1.00 11.47 18.76
N ALA A 111 -0.80 12.76 18.45
CA ALA A 111 -0.45 13.27 17.12
C ALA A 111 0.98 12.89 16.71
N MET A 112 1.91 12.77 17.66
CA MET A 112 3.30 12.34 17.46
C MET A 112 3.41 10.82 17.19
N ASP A 113 2.66 10.34 16.20
CA ASP A 113 2.65 9.00 15.60
C ASP A 113 2.23 7.81 16.48
N ASN A 114 1.81 7.98 17.74
CA ASN A 114 1.39 6.83 18.58
C ASN A 114 0.27 6.00 17.92
N VAL A 115 -0.72 6.69 17.34
CA VAL A 115 -1.81 6.05 16.58
C VAL A 115 -1.28 5.37 15.31
N PHE A 116 -0.36 6.01 14.59
CA PHE A 116 0.27 5.46 13.38
C PHE A 116 1.07 4.18 13.65
N PHE A 117 1.88 4.15 14.71
CA PHE A 117 2.62 2.96 15.13
C PHE A 117 1.67 1.82 15.52
N SER A 118 0.61 2.12 16.28
CA SER A 118 -0.39 1.14 16.68
C SER A 118 -1.07 0.50 15.46
N ILE A 119 -1.46 1.30 14.46
CA ILE A 119 -2.02 0.80 13.18
C ILE A 119 -1.00 -0.06 12.44
N THR A 120 0.26 0.36 12.39
CA THR A 120 1.30 -0.36 11.67
C THR A 120 1.61 -1.72 12.29
N ILE A 121 1.68 -1.80 13.62
CA ILE A 121 1.80 -3.07 14.34
C ILE A 121 0.62 -3.98 14.01
N LEU A 122 -0.61 -3.44 14.04
CA LEU A 122 -1.80 -4.21 13.72
C LEU A 122 -1.81 -4.70 12.26
N LYS A 123 -1.45 -3.85 11.28
CA LYS A 123 -1.26 -4.24 9.88
C LYS A 123 -0.24 -5.37 9.76
N THR A 124 0.89 -5.26 10.44
CA THR A 124 1.96 -6.27 10.44
C THR A 124 1.44 -7.61 10.96
N ILE A 125 0.71 -7.61 12.07
CA ILE A 125 0.13 -8.81 12.67
C ILE A 125 -0.90 -9.44 11.72
N VAL A 126 -1.83 -8.65 11.19
CA VAL A 126 -2.87 -9.17 10.27
C VAL A 126 -2.24 -9.74 9.00
N PHE A 127 -1.29 -9.03 8.40
CA PHE A 127 -0.58 -9.49 7.21
C PHE A 127 0.20 -10.78 7.47
N TRP A 128 0.86 -10.87 8.63
CA TRP A 128 1.61 -12.06 9.04
C TRP A 128 0.70 -13.27 9.29
N LEU A 129 -0.43 -13.07 9.99
CA LEU A 129 -1.42 -14.12 10.26
C LEU A 129 -2.06 -14.67 8.97
N ASN A 130 -2.35 -13.79 8.00
CA ASN A 130 -2.91 -14.17 6.71
C ASN A 130 -1.87 -14.69 5.70
N GLY A 131 -0.60 -14.84 6.09
CA GLY A 131 0.50 -15.14 5.16
C GLY A 131 0.28 -16.37 4.26
N ARG A 132 -0.39 -17.43 4.76
CA ARG A 132 -0.73 -18.61 3.93
C ARG A 132 -1.75 -18.27 2.84
N THR A 133 -2.79 -17.53 3.20
CA THR A 133 -3.84 -17.10 2.26
C THR A 133 -3.27 -16.13 1.24
N LEU A 134 -2.42 -15.18 1.66
CA LEU A 134 -1.74 -14.25 0.77
C LEU A 134 -0.79 -14.97 -0.21
N LYS A 135 -0.10 -16.02 0.23
CA LYS A 135 0.67 -16.89 -0.67
C LYS A 135 -0.23 -17.57 -1.70
N GLY A 136 -1.41 -18.04 -1.27
CA GLY A 136 -2.45 -18.53 -2.17
C GLY A 136 -2.79 -17.51 -3.26
N LEU A 137 -3.07 -16.26 -2.89
CA LEU A 137 -3.33 -15.18 -3.86
C LEU A 137 -2.15 -14.96 -4.83
N LEU A 138 -0.90 -15.03 -4.36
CA LEU A 138 0.24 -14.92 -5.28
C LEU A 138 0.31 -16.07 -6.29
N ASN A 139 0.01 -17.30 -5.85
CA ASN A 139 -0.06 -18.45 -6.76
C ASN A 139 -1.18 -18.29 -7.80
N PHE A 140 -2.33 -17.75 -7.41
CA PHE A 140 -3.42 -17.43 -8.34
C PHE A 140 -2.96 -16.45 -9.44
N MET A 141 -2.19 -15.40 -9.07
CA MET A 141 -1.63 -14.46 -10.04
C MET A 141 -0.60 -15.10 -10.98
N GLU A 142 0.24 -15.99 -10.44
CA GLU A 142 1.22 -16.72 -11.25
C GLU A 142 0.53 -17.67 -12.24
N GLU A 143 -0.51 -18.35 -11.79
CA GLU A 143 -1.31 -19.24 -12.62
C GLU A 143 -2.07 -18.47 -13.71
N ASP A 144 -2.66 -17.31 -13.37
CA ASP A 144 -3.28 -16.43 -14.36
C ASP A 144 -2.30 -16.06 -15.47
N ARG A 145 -1.06 -15.69 -15.10
CA ARG A 145 -0.04 -15.35 -16.09
C ARG A 145 0.30 -16.53 -17.00
N LYS A 146 0.37 -17.75 -16.47
CA LYS A 146 0.66 -18.97 -17.22
C LYS A 146 -0.46 -19.33 -18.19
N GLN A 147 -1.71 -19.13 -17.78
CA GLN A 147 -2.89 -19.41 -18.59
C GLN A 147 -3.13 -18.37 -19.69
N THR A 148 -2.67 -17.13 -19.52
CA THR A 148 -2.82 -16.08 -20.54
C THR A 148 -1.83 -16.24 -21.68
N VAL A 149 -2.31 -16.79 -22.81
CA VAL A 149 -1.52 -17.04 -24.03
C VAL A 149 -1.66 -15.93 -25.07
N ARG A 150 -2.85 -15.31 -25.18
CA ARG A 150 -3.13 -14.29 -26.20
C ARG A 150 -2.29 -13.04 -25.93
N LYS A 151 -1.62 -12.52 -26.96
CA LYS A 151 -0.72 -11.36 -26.86
C LYS A 151 -1.43 -10.12 -26.29
N ASP A 152 -2.62 -9.81 -26.80
CA ASP A 152 -3.41 -8.65 -26.35
C ASP A 152 -3.76 -8.73 -24.85
N ASP A 153 -4.07 -9.93 -24.35
CA ASP A 153 -4.39 -10.16 -22.93
C ASP A 153 -3.15 -9.99 -22.05
N VAL A 154 -1.99 -10.46 -22.53
CA VAL A 154 -0.70 -10.27 -21.84
C VAL A 154 -0.32 -8.79 -21.81
N GLU A 155 -0.53 -8.06 -22.90
CA GLU A 155 -0.24 -6.62 -22.98
C GLU A 155 -1.10 -5.83 -22.00
N ARG A 156 -2.41 -6.11 -21.92
CA ARG A 156 -3.32 -5.49 -20.92
C ARG A 156 -2.90 -5.79 -19.49
N MET A 157 -2.52 -7.03 -19.19
CA MET A 157 -1.97 -7.40 -17.89
C MET A 157 -0.66 -6.67 -17.59
N MET A 158 0.20 -6.46 -18.58
CA MET A 158 1.47 -5.74 -18.42
C MET A 158 1.24 -4.24 -18.17
N VAL A 159 0.30 -3.61 -18.89
CA VAL A 159 -0.07 -2.20 -18.65
C VAL A 159 -0.59 -2.01 -17.23
N THR A 160 -1.42 -2.93 -16.75
CA THR A 160 -1.96 -2.89 -15.40
C THR A 160 -0.88 -3.12 -14.33
N ALA A 161 0.05 -4.04 -14.59
CA ALA A 161 1.21 -4.27 -13.72
C ALA A 161 2.16 -3.06 -13.68
N ASP A 162 2.40 -2.41 -14.82
CA ASP A 162 3.22 -1.20 -14.90
C ASP A 162 2.59 -0.04 -14.11
N HIS A 163 1.27 0.12 -14.23
CA HIS A 163 0.52 1.09 -13.44
C HIS A 163 0.63 0.81 -11.93
N SER A 164 0.46 -0.45 -11.52
CA SER A 164 0.63 -0.88 -10.12
C SER A 164 2.05 -0.61 -9.60
N ARG A 165 3.06 -0.89 -10.42
CA ARG A 165 4.46 -0.66 -10.09
C ARG A 165 4.76 0.83 -9.93
N LYS A 166 4.24 1.69 -10.81
CA LYS A 166 4.37 3.15 -10.69
C LYS A 166 3.75 3.65 -9.39
N ILE A 167 2.51 3.24 -9.08
CA ILE A 167 1.85 3.55 -7.80
C ILE A 167 2.74 3.13 -6.63
N THR A 168 3.23 1.89 -6.66
CA THR A 168 4.08 1.33 -5.61
C THR A 168 5.35 2.16 -5.39
N ILE A 169 6.08 2.48 -6.47
CA ILE A 169 7.32 3.26 -6.39
C ILE A 169 7.03 4.66 -5.87
N THR A 170 5.99 5.33 -6.39
CA THR A 170 5.61 6.68 -5.97
C THR A 170 5.23 6.74 -4.49
N VAL A 171 4.37 5.82 -4.03
CA VAL A 171 3.95 5.76 -2.61
C VAL A 171 5.16 5.50 -1.71
N ASN A 172 6.07 4.59 -2.10
CA ASN A 172 7.28 4.34 -1.32
C ASN A 172 8.23 5.54 -1.29
N ILE A 173 8.44 6.24 -2.41
CA ILE A 173 9.27 7.46 -2.45
C ILE A 173 8.70 8.53 -1.52
N ILE A 174 7.40 8.77 -1.57
CA ILE A 174 6.73 9.75 -0.69
C ILE A 174 6.84 9.31 0.78
N SER A 175 6.66 8.03 1.08
CA SER A 175 6.80 7.52 2.44
C SER A 175 8.22 7.72 2.99
N HIS A 176 9.26 7.46 2.19
CA HIS A 176 10.64 7.68 2.59
C HIS A 176 10.98 9.16 2.72
N SER A 177 10.42 10.03 1.85
CA SER A 177 10.68 11.46 1.94
C SER A 177 10.11 12.05 3.24
N ILE A 178 8.93 11.61 3.69
CA ILE A 178 8.35 12.02 4.99
C ILE A 178 9.28 11.66 6.14
N PHE A 179 9.75 10.41 6.19
CA PHE A 179 10.71 9.96 7.19
C PHE A 179 11.98 10.84 7.21
N THR A 180 12.54 11.15 6.03
CA THR A 180 13.73 11.99 5.94
C THR A 180 13.48 13.44 6.35
N VAL A 181 12.34 14.03 5.96
CA VAL A 181 11.97 15.40 6.33
C VAL A 181 11.76 15.51 7.83
N TYR A 182 11.04 14.55 8.43
CA TYR A 182 10.85 14.49 9.87
C TYR A 182 12.19 14.37 10.62
N THR A 183 13.08 13.49 10.15
CA THR A 183 14.43 13.34 10.75
C THR A 183 15.22 14.66 10.69
N ILE A 184 15.23 15.33 9.53
CA ILE A 184 15.94 16.61 9.36
C ILE A 184 15.34 17.68 10.28
N MET A 185 14.02 17.75 10.35
CA MET A 185 13.31 18.71 11.21
C MET A 185 13.61 18.47 12.69
N HIS A 186 13.62 17.21 13.13
CA HIS A 186 14.00 16.83 14.50
C HIS A 186 15.39 17.37 14.86
N PHE A 187 16.38 17.18 13.99
CA PHE A 187 17.73 17.67 14.23
C PHE A 187 17.85 19.20 14.12
N ALA A 188 17.10 19.84 13.22
CA ALA A 188 17.13 21.28 13.05
C ALA A 188 16.54 22.03 14.25
N THR A 189 15.43 21.53 14.79
CA THR A 189 14.72 22.12 15.94
C THR A 189 15.46 21.84 17.26
N ASN A 190 16.05 20.65 17.41
CA ASN A 190 16.71 20.22 18.64
C ASN A 190 18.24 20.39 18.63
N TYR A 191 18.80 21.10 17.65
CA TYR A 191 20.24 21.40 17.59
C TYR A 191 20.82 22.01 18.90
N PRO A 192 20.12 22.92 19.63
CA PRO A 192 20.65 23.46 20.88
C PRO A 192 20.43 22.54 22.10
N THR A 193 19.48 21.60 22.04
CA THR A 193 19.16 20.65 23.12
C THR A 193 19.93 19.35 22.90
N ILE A 194 21.11 19.24 23.53
CA ILE A 194 22.11 18.17 23.31
C ILE A 194 21.56 16.73 23.40
N ARG A 195 20.36 16.48 23.95
CA ARG A 195 19.73 15.15 24.08
C ARG A 195 18.18 15.15 24.05
N ALA A 196 17.56 15.66 22.98
CA ALA A 196 16.12 15.50 22.76
C ALA A 196 15.79 14.12 22.16
N MET A 197 14.79 13.43 22.72
CA MET A 197 14.30 12.14 22.20
C MET A 197 13.56 12.35 20.88
N TYR A 198 13.60 11.37 19.98
CA TYR A 198 12.96 11.43 18.66
C TYR A 198 11.43 11.46 18.79
N PHE A 199 10.90 10.66 19.71
CA PHE A 199 9.50 10.75 20.15
C PHE A 199 9.44 10.95 21.67
N PRO A 200 8.71 11.96 22.18
CA PRO A 200 8.48 12.13 23.61
C PRO A 200 7.77 10.91 24.20
N ALA A 201 8.41 10.24 25.15
CA ALA A 201 7.91 9.00 25.72
C ALA A 201 8.42 8.78 27.15
N TYR A 202 7.67 8.00 27.93
CA TYR A 202 8.05 7.66 29.30
C TYR A 202 8.91 6.40 29.34
N PHE A 203 10.09 6.51 29.96
CA PHE A 203 10.93 5.38 30.32
C PHE A 203 11.16 5.39 31.84
N PRO A 204 11.13 4.23 32.52
CA PRO A 204 11.22 4.15 33.99
C PRO A 204 12.64 4.42 34.55
N TRP A 205 13.60 4.74 33.70
CA TRP A 205 14.99 5.01 34.03
C TRP A 205 15.44 6.33 33.41
N GLU A 206 16.50 6.93 33.94
CA GLU A 206 17.03 8.18 33.41
C GLU A 206 17.49 8.01 31.95
N THR A 207 16.84 8.75 31.04
CA THR A 207 17.05 8.66 29.59
C THR A 207 18.18 9.55 29.09
N LYS A 208 18.49 10.62 29.82
CA LYS A 208 19.53 11.60 29.44
C LYS A 208 20.97 11.09 29.57
N PRO A 209 21.40 10.29 30.56
CA PRO A 209 22.79 9.84 30.63
C PRO A 209 23.15 8.87 29.51
N SER A 210 24.42 8.90 29.08
CA SER A 210 24.96 7.94 28.10
C SER A 210 25.28 6.63 28.81
N PRO A 211 25.00 5.43 28.23
CA PRO A 211 24.59 5.18 26.84
C PRO A 211 23.06 5.11 26.60
N ASN A 212 22.23 5.40 27.60
CA ASN A 212 20.78 5.18 27.53
C ASN A 212 20.13 6.04 26.44
N PHE A 213 20.54 7.31 26.32
CA PHE A 213 20.04 8.22 25.30
C PHE A 213 20.30 7.67 23.89
N GLU A 214 21.54 7.26 23.61
CA GLU A 214 21.95 6.79 22.29
C GLU A 214 21.21 5.49 21.90
N LEU A 215 20.96 4.61 22.87
CA LEU A 215 20.19 3.38 22.66
C LEU A 215 18.71 3.64 22.38
N ILE A 216 18.07 4.54 23.14
CA ILE A 216 16.66 4.92 22.90
C ILE A 216 16.54 5.59 21.54
N PHE A 217 17.41 6.55 21.24
CA PHE A 217 17.39 7.29 19.99
C PHE A 217 17.53 6.35 18.78
N PHE A 218 18.49 5.40 18.85
CA PHE A 218 18.65 4.37 17.83
C PHE A 218 17.39 3.50 17.70
N GLY A 219 16.83 3.04 18.82
CA GLY A 219 15.62 2.21 18.84
C GLY A 219 14.40 2.92 18.25
N GLN A 220 14.18 4.20 18.58
CA GLN A 220 13.10 5.02 18.04
C GLN A 220 13.28 5.30 16.54
N THR A 221 14.51 5.59 16.10
CA THR A 221 14.82 5.80 14.67
C THR A 221 14.55 4.53 13.86
N MET A 222 15.01 3.37 14.36
CA MET A 222 14.74 2.08 13.71
C MET A 222 13.26 1.74 13.71
N ALA A 223 12.54 1.98 14.82
CA ALA A 223 11.10 1.81 14.88
C ALA A 223 10.37 2.65 13.82
N CYS A 224 10.70 3.93 13.69
CA CYS A 224 10.12 4.85 12.71
C CYS A 224 10.41 4.43 11.26
N TYR A 225 11.63 3.97 10.99
CA TYR A 225 11.98 3.44 9.67
C TYR A 225 11.17 2.18 9.34
N TYR A 226 11.12 1.22 10.27
CA TYR A 226 10.34 -0.01 10.09
C TYR A 226 8.86 0.27 9.90
N SER A 227 8.28 1.18 10.69
CA SER A 227 6.85 1.48 10.60
C SER A 227 6.49 2.11 9.26
N THR A 228 7.25 3.12 8.84
CA THR A 228 7.05 3.82 7.57
C THR A 228 7.08 2.85 6.38
N VAL A 229 8.07 1.96 6.34
CA VAL A 229 8.24 1.01 5.25
C VAL A 229 7.19 -0.10 5.28
N ILE A 230 6.92 -0.71 6.44
CA ILE A 230 5.94 -1.80 6.51
C ILE A 230 4.53 -1.30 6.19
N TYR A 231 4.19 -0.09 6.66
CA TYR A 231 2.90 0.53 6.37
C TYR A 231 2.68 0.68 4.85
N SER A 232 3.62 1.30 4.13
CA SER A 232 3.52 1.48 2.67
C SER A 232 3.54 0.15 1.90
N LEU A 233 4.29 -0.85 2.38
CA LEU A 233 4.37 -2.16 1.73
C LEU A 233 3.06 -2.92 1.76
N VAL A 234 2.36 -2.94 2.90
CA VAL A 234 1.07 -3.63 3.02
C VAL A 234 0.03 -2.99 2.08
N ASP A 235 0.02 -1.66 2.01
CA ASP A 235 -0.96 -0.91 1.22
C ASP A 235 -0.73 -1.08 -0.28
N THR A 236 0.53 -0.99 -0.72
CA THR A 236 0.90 -1.21 -2.13
C THR A 236 0.74 -2.66 -2.57
N PHE A 237 0.88 -3.62 -1.65
CA PHE A 237 0.58 -5.02 -1.92
C PHE A 237 -0.91 -5.26 -2.18
N LEU A 238 -1.78 -4.72 -1.32
CA LEU A 238 -3.23 -4.73 -1.54
C LEU A 238 -3.59 -4.06 -2.88
N ALA A 239 -3.03 -2.89 -3.16
CA ALA A 239 -3.25 -2.19 -4.42
C ALA A 239 -2.86 -3.05 -5.64
N THR A 240 -1.73 -3.78 -5.56
CA THR A 240 -1.29 -4.67 -6.64
C THR A 240 -2.24 -5.85 -6.86
N LEU A 241 -2.72 -6.47 -5.79
CA LEU A 241 -3.70 -7.56 -5.87
C LEU A 241 -5.00 -7.10 -6.53
N VAL A 242 -5.54 -5.96 -6.08
CA VAL A 242 -6.80 -5.41 -6.62
C VAL A 242 -6.63 -4.97 -8.08
N LEU A 243 -5.51 -4.33 -8.41
CA LEU A 243 -5.23 -3.94 -9.80
C LEU A 243 -5.07 -5.15 -10.72
N HIS A 244 -4.47 -6.25 -10.25
CA HIS A 244 -4.43 -7.50 -11.02
C HIS A 244 -5.84 -8.01 -11.34
N VAL A 245 -6.76 -7.97 -10.37
CA VAL A 245 -8.18 -8.30 -10.61
C VAL A 245 -8.78 -7.42 -11.70
N CYS A 246 -8.57 -6.09 -11.62
CA CYS A 246 -9.05 -5.16 -12.64
C CYS A 246 -8.52 -5.54 -14.04
N GLY A 247 -7.25 -5.94 -14.13
CA GLY A 247 -6.66 -6.42 -15.39
C GLY A 247 -7.29 -7.72 -15.90
N GLN A 248 -7.60 -8.67 -15.00
CA GLN A 248 -8.30 -9.92 -15.37
C GLN A 248 -9.73 -9.65 -15.84
N LEU A 249 -10.45 -8.74 -15.18
CA LEU A 249 -11.80 -8.32 -15.59
C LEU A 249 -11.76 -7.64 -16.96
N ALA A 250 -10.79 -6.77 -17.22
CA ALA A 250 -10.63 -6.11 -18.52
C ALA A 250 -10.35 -7.11 -19.65
N ASN A 251 -9.55 -8.16 -19.40
CA ASN A 251 -9.34 -9.24 -20.37
C ASN A 251 -10.63 -10.03 -20.64
N LEU A 252 -11.36 -10.39 -19.57
CA LEU A 252 -12.62 -11.12 -19.69
C LEU A 252 -13.69 -10.31 -20.44
N LYS A 253 -13.74 -9.00 -20.19
CA LYS A 253 -14.58 -8.03 -20.90
C LYS A 253 -14.30 -8.05 -22.39
N GLU A 254 -13.04 -7.98 -22.79
CA GLU A 254 -12.64 -8.02 -24.20
C GLU A 254 -12.98 -9.36 -24.88
N GLU A 255 -12.85 -10.47 -24.15
CA GLU A 255 -13.25 -11.79 -24.64
C GLU A 255 -14.78 -11.85 -24.88
N LEU A 256 -15.56 -11.17 -24.05
CA LEU A 256 -17.02 -11.07 -24.19
C LEU A 256 -17.49 -10.08 -25.26
N ILE A 257 -16.71 -9.03 -25.58
CA ILE A 257 -17.05 -8.11 -26.68
C ILE A 257 -16.72 -8.77 -28.03
N ASN A 258 -15.57 -9.43 -28.13
CA ASN A 258 -15.13 -10.11 -29.37
C ASN A 258 -15.82 -11.47 -29.59
N PHE A 259 -17.03 -11.61 -29.08
CA PHE A 259 -17.80 -12.83 -29.02
C PHE A 259 -18.42 -13.13 -30.40
N ARG A 260 -17.57 -13.44 -31.38
CA ARG A 260 -17.98 -13.96 -32.69
C ARG A 260 -18.18 -15.47 -32.59
N ILE A 261 -19.35 -15.92 -33.00
CA ILE A 261 -19.77 -17.32 -32.89
C ILE A 261 -20.38 -17.75 -34.20
N GLU A 262 -19.91 -18.88 -34.70
CA GLU A 262 -20.44 -19.51 -35.90
C GLU A 262 -21.34 -20.70 -35.55
N THR A 263 -21.16 -21.32 -34.37
CA THR A 263 -21.90 -22.52 -33.95
C THR A 263 -22.41 -22.52 -32.49
N ALA A 264 -23.44 -23.33 -32.24
CA ALA A 264 -24.01 -23.57 -30.91
C ALA A 264 -22.97 -24.01 -29.87
N GLU A 265 -22.13 -24.94 -30.29
CA GLU A 265 -21.23 -25.66 -29.38
C GLU A 265 -20.09 -24.73 -28.95
N GLU A 266 -19.60 -23.90 -29.88
CA GLU A 266 -18.64 -22.84 -29.59
C GLU A 266 -19.19 -21.78 -28.64
N PHE A 267 -20.47 -21.38 -28.78
CA PHE A 267 -21.13 -20.49 -27.81
C PHE A 267 -21.05 -21.07 -26.40
N HIS A 268 -21.53 -22.31 -26.21
CA HIS A 268 -21.60 -22.91 -24.88
C HIS A 268 -20.20 -23.15 -24.29
N GLN A 269 -19.21 -23.54 -25.10
CA GLN A 269 -17.84 -23.72 -24.65
C GLN A 269 -17.19 -22.39 -24.25
N LYS A 270 -17.30 -21.34 -25.07
CA LYS A 270 -16.74 -20.01 -24.76
C LYS A 270 -17.43 -19.40 -23.54
N LEU A 271 -18.76 -19.42 -23.51
CA LEU A 271 -19.52 -18.90 -22.38
C LEU A 271 -19.19 -19.65 -21.08
N GLY A 272 -19.08 -20.98 -21.15
CA GLY A 272 -18.67 -21.80 -20.02
C GLY A 272 -17.28 -21.44 -19.49
N ARG A 273 -16.33 -21.09 -20.37
CA ARG A 273 -15.01 -20.58 -19.97
C ARG A 273 -15.11 -19.21 -19.30
N ILE A 274 -15.89 -18.29 -19.88
CA ILE A 274 -16.09 -16.94 -19.33
C ILE A 274 -16.71 -17.01 -17.93
N VAL A 275 -17.76 -17.81 -17.75
CA VAL A 275 -18.43 -17.98 -16.45
C VAL A 275 -17.48 -18.59 -15.42
N LYS A 276 -16.71 -19.61 -15.79
CA LYS A 276 -15.69 -20.19 -14.89
C LYS A 276 -14.61 -19.19 -14.51
N LYS A 277 -14.14 -18.37 -15.45
CA LYS A 277 -13.14 -17.34 -15.18
C LYS A 277 -13.71 -16.21 -14.31
N GLN A 278 -14.95 -15.79 -14.54
CA GLN A 278 -15.64 -14.81 -13.69
C GLN A 278 -15.77 -15.34 -12.26
N ASP A 279 -16.18 -16.59 -12.09
CA ASP A 279 -16.33 -17.21 -10.76
C ASP A 279 -14.99 -17.30 -10.03
N TYR A 280 -13.94 -17.72 -10.73
CA TYR A 280 -12.56 -17.72 -10.24
C TYR A 280 -12.08 -16.33 -9.80
N ILE A 281 -12.36 -15.28 -10.58
CA ILE A 281 -12.00 -13.89 -10.22
C ILE A 281 -12.79 -13.42 -8.98
N ASN A 282 -14.07 -13.83 -8.86
CA ASN A 282 -14.88 -13.50 -7.70
C ASN A 282 -14.31 -14.14 -6.42
N GLU A 283 -13.93 -15.42 -6.48
CA GLU A 283 -13.32 -16.13 -5.34
C GLU A 283 -11.99 -15.47 -4.93
N PHE A 284 -11.16 -15.09 -5.89
CA PHE A 284 -9.92 -14.36 -5.64
C PHE A 284 -10.20 -13.02 -4.93
N THR A 285 -11.19 -12.26 -5.40
CA THR A 285 -11.57 -10.96 -4.83
C THR A 285 -12.18 -11.11 -3.43
N GLU A 286 -13.02 -12.12 -3.22
CA GLU A 286 -13.58 -12.44 -1.90
C GLU A 286 -12.47 -12.83 -0.92
N THR A 287 -11.45 -13.55 -1.38
CA THR A 287 -10.29 -13.90 -0.57
C THR A 287 -9.46 -12.66 -0.18
N ILE A 288 -9.24 -11.72 -1.10
CA ILE A 288 -8.63 -10.41 -0.79
C ILE A 288 -9.47 -9.69 0.28
N GLU A 289 -10.76 -9.56 0.03
CA GLU A 289 -11.66 -8.85 0.93
C GLU A 289 -11.65 -9.46 2.33
N ASN A 290 -11.75 -10.79 2.45
CA ASN A 290 -11.70 -11.47 3.75
C ASN A 290 -10.36 -11.27 4.49
N CYS A 291 -9.24 -11.14 3.78
CA CYS A 291 -7.93 -10.88 4.38
C CYS A 291 -7.80 -9.46 4.91
N PHE A 292 -8.32 -8.46 4.19
CA PHE A 292 -8.03 -7.05 4.43
C PHE A 292 -9.19 -6.24 5.03
N ASN A 293 -10.44 -6.71 4.95
CA ASN A 293 -11.65 -5.98 5.37
C ASN A 293 -11.57 -5.43 6.80
N LYS A 294 -11.21 -6.27 7.79
CA LYS A 294 -11.07 -5.83 9.20
C LYS A 294 -9.90 -4.86 9.38
N MET A 295 -8.79 -5.09 8.68
CA MET A 295 -7.62 -4.22 8.71
C MET A 295 -7.96 -2.84 8.15
N LEU A 296 -8.69 -2.80 7.05
CA LEU A 296 -9.13 -1.56 6.39
C LEU A 296 -10.13 -0.77 7.24
N LEU A 297 -10.97 -1.42 8.06
CA LEU A 297 -11.80 -0.74 9.05
C LEU A 297 -10.95 0.01 10.08
N ILE A 298 -9.99 -0.68 10.68
CA ILE A 298 -9.12 -0.10 11.71
C ILE A 298 -8.26 1.01 11.11
N GLN A 299 -7.77 0.82 9.89
CA GLN A 299 -7.08 1.82 9.10
C GLN A 299 -7.92 3.08 8.90
N MET A 300 -9.19 2.93 8.49
CA MET A 300 -10.09 4.06 8.26
C MET A 300 -10.35 4.84 9.54
N LEU A 301 -10.69 4.15 10.64
CA LEU A 301 -10.89 4.78 11.95
C LEU A 301 -9.62 5.49 12.44
N GLY A 302 -8.48 4.84 12.27
CA GLY A 302 -7.17 5.39 12.59
C GLY A 302 -6.84 6.65 11.80
N CYS A 303 -7.06 6.65 10.48
CA CYS A 303 -6.92 7.84 9.65
C CYS A 303 -7.84 8.98 10.11
N THR A 304 -9.09 8.70 10.48
CA THR A 304 -10.00 9.73 11.00
C THR A 304 -9.44 10.36 12.28
N ILE A 305 -8.97 9.53 13.23
CA ILE A 305 -8.37 10.02 14.48
C ILE A 305 -7.12 10.86 14.18
N ILE A 306 -6.21 10.38 13.33
CA ILE A 306 -5.00 11.11 12.94
C ILE A 306 -5.37 12.46 12.31
N LEU A 307 -6.30 12.50 11.35
CA LEU A 307 -6.72 13.75 10.72
C LEU A 307 -7.31 14.74 11.74
N CYS A 308 -8.06 14.26 12.73
CA CYS A 308 -8.59 15.12 13.79
C CYS A 308 -7.48 15.69 14.69
N LEU A 309 -6.53 14.86 15.10
CA LEU A 309 -5.40 15.28 15.94
C LEU A 309 -4.52 16.29 15.20
N GLU A 310 -4.13 16.00 13.96
CA GLU A 310 -3.32 16.90 13.14
C GLU A 310 -4.03 18.24 12.84
N SER A 311 -5.35 18.20 12.67
CA SER A 311 -6.16 19.41 12.51
C SER A 311 -6.07 20.30 13.74
N PHE A 312 -6.11 19.72 14.94
CA PHE A 312 -5.98 20.45 16.20
C PHE A 312 -4.57 21.02 16.38
N THR A 313 -3.52 20.22 16.17
CA THR A 313 -2.12 20.67 16.22
C THR A 313 -1.89 21.83 15.25
N THR A 314 -2.45 21.76 14.04
CA THR A 314 -2.39 22.87 13.06
C THR A 314 -2.98 24.16 13.63
N LEU A 315 -4.11 24.08 14.33
CA LEU A 315 -4.76 25.25 14.93
C LEU A 315 -3.97 25.84 16.10
N GLU A 316 -3.26 25.03 16.88
CA GLU A 316 -2.35 25.50 17.94
C GLU A 316 -1.16 26.25 17.38
N VAL A 317 -0.50 25.68 16.37
CA VAL A 317 0.60 26.33 15.67
C VAL A 317 0.14 27.66 15.10
N LEU A 318 -1.01 27.70 14.43
CA LEU A 318 -1.57 28.94 13.86
C LEU A 318 -1.94 30.01 14.90
N ALA A 319 -2.38 29.61 16.10
CA ALA A 319 -2.77 30.52 17.17
C ALA A 319 -1.56 31.12 17.92
N THR A 320 -0.37 30.55 17.75
CA THR A 320 0.84 31.01 18.45
C THR A 320 1.28 32.40 17.94
N GLU A 321 1.36 33.38 18.85
CA GLU A 321 1.70 34.77 18.50
C GLU A 321 3.17 34.96 18.08
N ASN A 322 4.08 34.15 18.62
CA ASN A 322 5.52 34.20 18.32
C ASN A 322 5.85 33.38 17.06
N LYS A 323 5.73 34.02 15.90
CA LYS A 323 6.13 33.44 14.61
C LYS A 323 7.63 33.52 14.43
N ASP A 324 8.36 32.56 14.99
CA ASP A 324 9.78 32.38 14.76
C ASP A 324 10.06 31.92 13.32
N GLY A 325 11.33 31.95 12.89
CA GLY A 325 11.74 31.52 11.55
C GLY A 325 11.41 30.06 11.20
N PHE A 326 11.11 29.22 12.21
CA PHE A 326 10.74 27.81 12.03
C PHE A 326 9.23 27.56 11.84
N PHE A 327 8.37 28.57 12.07
CA PHE A 327 6.92 28.44 11.96
C PHE A 327 6.45 27.92 10.59
N LEU A 328 6.99 28.47 9.49
CA LEU A 328 6.63 28.05 8.13
C LEU A 328 7.10 26.62 7.83
N LEU A 329 8.21 26.19 8.43
CA LEU A 329 8.75 24.85 8.26
C LEU A 329 7.87 23.82 8.99
N GLU A 330 7.48 24.13 10.22
CA GLU A 330 6.59 23.29 11.04
C GLU A 330 5.22 23.10 10.37
N LEU A 331 4.58 24.21 9.96
CA LEU A 331 3.32 24.16 9.22
C LEU A 331 3.44 23.37 7.91
N GLY A 332 4.56 23.53 7.20
CA GLY A 332 4.85 22.77 5.99
C GLY A 332 4.99 21.27 6.23
N CYS A 333 5.57 20.86 7.35
CA CYS A 333 5.71 19.44 7.72
C CYS A 333 4.36 18.82 8.09
N ILE A 334 3.55 19.50 8.90
CA ILE A 334 2.19 19.06 9.23
C ILE A 334 1.34 18.93 7.96
N ALA A 335 1.38 19.94 7.08
CA ALA A 335 0.68 19.89 5.80
C ALA A 335 1.14 18.71 4.92
N PHE A 336 2.45 18.41 4.91
CA PHE A 336 3.01 17.29 4.18
C PHE A 336 2.54 15.93 4.74
N TYR A 337 2.49 15.80 6.06
CA TYR A 337 1.99 14.60 6.75
C TYR A 337 0.49 14.38 6.49
N VAL A 338 -0.35 15.42 6.65
CA VAL A 338 -1.79 15.35 6.34
C VAL A 338 -2.02 15.00 4.87
N SER A 339 -1.24 15.58 3.95
CA SER A 339 -1.31 15.27 2.52
C SER A 339 -1.00 13.79 2.25
N TYR A 340 -0.04 13.21 2.96
CA TYR A 340 0.27 11.78 2.87
C TYR A 340 -0.85 10.89 3.43
N ALA A 341 -1.40 11.25 4.59
CA ALA A 341 -2.53 10.52 5.17
C ALA A 341 -3.74 10.50 4.20
N LEU A 342 -4.03 11.63 3.56
CA LEU A 342 -5.06 11.73 2.53
C LEU A 342 -4.72 10.93 1.27
N LEU A 343 -3.46 10.94 0.83
CA LEU A 343 -3.00 10.15 -0.33
C LEU A 343 -3.19 8.64 -0.08
N GLN A 344 -2.90 8.17 1.14
CA GLN A 344 -3.10 6.77 1.52
C GLN A 344 -4.58 6.38 1.50
N LEU A 345 -5.47 7.22 2.04
CA LEU A 345 -6.90 7.00 1.95
C LEU A 345 -7.39 7.01 0.49
N TYR A 346 -6.90 7.98 -0.30
CA TYR A 346 -7.22 8.08 -1.71
C TYR A 346 -6.78 6.83 -2.49
N LEU A 347 -5.63 6.24 -2.18
CA LEU A 347 -5.17 5.01 -2.81
C LEU A 347 -6.20 3.87 -2.67
N TYR A 348 -6.76 3.65 -1.48
CA TYR A 348 -7.79 2.64 -1.28
C TYR A 348 -9.08 2.95 -2.05
N CYS A 349 -9.51 4.21 -2.02
CA CYS A 349 -10.69 4.67 -2.75
C CYS A 349 -10.51 4.56 -4.27
N TYR A 350 -9.31 4.82 -4.78
CA TYR A 350 -8.95 4.70 -6.18
C TYR A 350 -9.00 3.25 -6.66
N ILE A 351 -8.33 2.33 -5.95
CA ILE A 351 -8.33 0.91 -6.34
C ILE A 351 -9.73 0.29 -6.17
N GLY A 352 -10.47 0.69 -5.12
CA GLY A 352 -11.83 0.23 -4.87
C GLY A 352 -12.80 0.71 -5.94
N GLN A 353 -12.72 1.98 -6.33
CA GLN A 353 -13.51 2.55 -7.44
C GLN A 353 -13.18 1.86 -8.76
N ARG A 354 -11.90 1.63 -9.05
CA ARG A 354 -11.48 0.97 -10.29
C ARG A 354 -12.00 -0.46 -10.38
N LEU A 355 -11.92 -1.22 -9.30
CA LEU A 355 -12.48 -2.57 -9.22
C LEU A 355 -13.99 -2.56 -9.42
N PHE A 356 -14.68 -1.63 -8.77
CA PHE A 356 -16.12 -1.45 -8.92
C PHE A 356 -16.51 -1.18 -10.38
N SER A 357 -15.84 -0.22 -11.03
CA SER A 357 -16.09 0.15 -12.43
C SER A 357 -15.88 -1.03 -13.38
N GLU A 358 -14.72 -1.70 -13.32
CA GLU A 358 -14.44 -2.86 -14.21
C GLU A 358 -15.43 -4.01 -13.98
N SER A 359 -15.93 -4.19 -12.75
CA SER A 359 -16.91 -5.24 -12.46
C SER A 359 -18.31 -4.96 -13.02
N ILE A 360 -18.71 -3.68 -13.12
CA ILE A 360 -20.00 -3.28 -13.71
C ILE A 360 -19.92 -3.31 -15.23
N GLU A 361 -18.82 -2.83 -15.82
CA GLU A 361 -18.61 -2.81 -17.27
C GLU A 361 -18.70 -4.21 -17.90
N MET A 362 -18.51 -5.27 -17.12
CA MET A 362 -18.75 -6.65 -17.55
C MET A 362 -20.20 -6.89 -18.01
N ALA A 363 -21.19 -6.23 -17.38
CA ALA A 363 -22.59 -6.29 -17.79
C ALA A 363 -22.83 -5.55 -19.11
N ASP A 364 -22.15 -4.42 -19.30
CA ASP A 364 -22.26 -3.61 -20.51
C ASP A 364 -21.62 -4.33 -21.71
N ALA A 365 -20.45 -4.95 -21.52
CA ALA A 365 -19.84 -5.82 -22.52
C ALA A 365 -20.73 -7.01 -22.91
N ALA A 366 -21.44 -7.60 -21.94
CA ALA A 366 -22.42 -8.66 -22.23
C ALA A 366 -23.58 -8.15 -23.08
N TYR A 367 -23.91 -6.86 -22.98
CA TYR A 367 -24.96 -6.22 -23.78
C TYR A 367 -24.46 -5.85 -25.18
N GLU A 368 -23.18 -5.50 -25.31
CA GLU A 368 -22.56 -5.14 -26.59
C GLU A 368 -22.15 -6.35 -27.45
N CYS A 369 -22.19 -7.57 -26.91
CA CYS A 369 -21.76 -8.80 -27.62
C CYS A 369 -22.66 -9.25 -28.80
N GLY A 370 -23.61 -8.43 -29.25
CA GLY A 370 -24.52 -8.77 -30.35
C GLY A 370 -25.59 -9.80 -29.98
N TRP A 371 -26.09 -9.78 -28.75
CA TRP A 371 -27.02 -10.78 -28.22
C TRP A 371 -28.31 -10.98 -29.02
N TYR A 372 -28.70 -9.99 -29.82
CA TYR A 372 -29.90 -10.03 -30.68
C TYR A 372 -29.77 -10.98 -31.87
N ASP A 373 -28.54 -11.35 -32.26
CA ASP A 373 -28.28 -12.33 -33.33
C ASP A 373 -28.24 -13.78 -32.80
N LEU A 374 -28.31 -13.97 -31.48
CA LEU A 374 -28.23 -15.28 -30.83
C LEU A 374 -29.60 -15.96 -30.74
N ARG A 375 -29.60 -17.30 -30.59
CA ARG A 375 -30.85 -18.02 -30.34
C ARG A 375 -31.43 -17.68 -28.97
N PRO A 376 -32.75 -17.83 -28.78
CA PRO A 376 -33.41 -17.50 -27.51
C PRO A 376 -32.82 -18.18 -26.27
N ASN A 377 -32.32 -19.41 -26.41
CA ASN A 377 -31.70 -20.13 -25.29
C ASN A 377 -30.31 -19.56 -24.94
N GLU A 378 -29.56 -19.11 -25.94
CA GLU A 378 -28.21 -18.52 -25.79
C GLU A 378 -28.31 -17.11 -25.19
N ALA A 379 -29.27 -16.30 -25.67
CA ALA A 379 -29.57 -14.99 -25.11
C ALA A 379 -29.96 -15.06 -23.62
N LYS A 380 -30.71 -16.09 -23.20
CA LYS A 380 -31.03 -16.33 -21.78
C LYS A 380 -29.78 -16.56 -20.93
N CYS A 381 -28.76 -17.23 -21.45
CA CYS A 381 -27.51 -17.45 -20.72
C CYS A 381 -26.75 -16.13 -20.50
N LEU A 382 -26.75 -15.21 -21.49
CA LEU A 382 -26.16 -13.88 -21.32
C LEU A 382 -26.89 -13.03 -20.27
N ILE A 383 -28.22 -13.14 -20.18
CA ILE A 383 -29.00 -12.47 -19.14
C ILE A 383 -28.53 -12.90 -17.74
N LEU A 384 -28.17 -14.17 -17.54
CA LEU A 384 -27.63 -14.65 -16.26
C LEU A 384 -26.29 -13.99 -15.94
N ILE A 385 -25.42 -13.81 -16.93
CA ILE A 385 -24.13 -13.10 -16.77
C ILE A 385 -24.37 -11.64 -16.41
N MET A 386 -25.23 -10.94 -17.16
CA MET A 386 -25.60 -9.55 -16.87
C MET A 386 -26.15 -9.42 -15.45
N ARG A 387 -27.03 -10.35 -15.04
CA ARG A 387 -27.59 -10.36 -13.69
C ARG A 387 -26.53 -10.60 -12.61
N ARG A 388 -25.54 -11.45 -12.87
CA ARG A 388 -24.41 -11.69 -11.95
C ARG A 388 -23.46 -10.50 -11.87
N ALA A 389 -23.18 -9.84 -12.98
CA ALA A 389 -22.33 -8.65 -13.08
C ALA A 389 -22.95 -7.43 -12.36
N ARG A 390 -24.29 -7.39 -12.22
CA ARG A 390 -24.98 -6.42 -11.37
C ARG A 390 -24.72 -6.57 -9.87
N SER A 391 -24.02 -7.61 -9.43
CA SER A 391 -23.44 -7.70 -8.08
C SER A 391 -21.95 -7.38 -8.16
N PRO A 392 -21.58 -6.08 -8.19
CA PRO A 392 -20.22 -5.65 -8.45
C PRO A 392 -19.27 -6.04 -7.32
N LEU A 393 -18.01 -6.21 -7.70
CA LEU A 393 -16.93 -6.49 -6.77
C LEU A 393 -16.57 -5.20 -6.01
N ARG A 394 -16.43 -5.30 -4.70
CA ARG A 394 -16.18 -4.16 -3.82
C ARG A 394 -15.19 -4.54 -2.73
N ILE A 395 -14.33 -3.58 -2.38
CA ILE A 395 -13.52 -3.62 -1.18
C ILE A 395 -14.19 -2.77 -0.11
N THR A 396 -14.36 -3.31 1.09
CA THR A 396 -15.11 -2.65 2.18
C THR A 396 -14.28 -2.48 3.45
N ALA A 397 -14.63 -1.45 4.21
CA ALA A 397 -14.14 -1.27 5.57
C ALA A 397 -15.14 -1.89 6.55
N GLY A 398 -14.83 -3.07 7.08
CA GLY A 398 -15.67 -3.74 8.08
C GLY A 398 -17.05 -4.18 7.60
N LYS A 399 -17.30 -4.21 6.28
CA LYS A 399 -18.66 -4.25 5.68
C LYS A 399 -19.56 -3.05 6.04
N PHE A 400 -19.02 -1.98 6.63
CA PHE A 400 -19.77 -0.76 6.96
C PHE A 400 -19.89 0.17 5.75
N CYS A 401 -18.78 0.44 5.07
CA CYS A 401 -18.73 1.28 3.88
C CYS A 401 -17.82 0.66 2.82
N SER A 402 -18.05 1.03 1.55
CA SER A 402 -17.22 0.62 0.42
C SER A 402 -16.20 1.70 0.09
N PHE A 403 -14.95 1.32 -0.20
CA PHE A 403 -13.95 2.28 -0.67
C PHE A 403 -14.27 2.71 -2.11
N ASN A 404 -14.62 3.99 -2.28
CA ASN A 404 -14.93 4.61 -3.55
C ASN A 404 -14.60 6.11 -3.49
N HIS A 405 -14.67 6.81 -4.62
CA HIS A 405 -14.37 8.25 -4.67
C HIS A 405 -15.36 9.11 -3.85
N GLU A 406 -16.59 8.63 -3.69
CA GLU A 406 -17.63 9.29 -2.89
C GLU A 406 -17.24 9.34 -1.40
N LEU A 407 -16.81 8.21 -0.85
CA LEU A 407 -16.31 8.10 0.52
C LEU A 407 -15.11 9.02 0.77
N PHE A 408 -14.16 9.08 -0.17
CA PHE A 408 -13.01 9.99 -0.06
C PHE A 408 -13.47 11.46 0.02
N THR A 409 -14.38 11.85 -0.86
CA THR A 409 -14.91 13.22 -0.89
C THR A 409 -15.68 13.55 0.38
N GLU A 410 -16.47 12.61 0.89
CA GLU A 410 -17.21 12.75 2.15
C GLU A 410 -16.27 12.93 3.35
N VAL A 411 -15.22 12.11 3.45
CA VAL A 411 -14.21 12.22 4.52
C VAL A 411 -13.51 13.58 4.47
N VAL A 412 -13.04 14.02 3.29
CA VAL A 412 -12.37 15.32 3.14
C VAL A 412 -13.31 16.48 3.47
N ARG A 413 -14.55 16.45 2.96
CA ARG A 413 -15.55 17.49 3.24
C ARG A 413 -15.85 17.57 4.74
N THR A 414 -16.00 16.41 5.38
CA THR A 414 -16.30 16.32 6.82
C THR A 414 -15.13 16.82 7.66
N ALA A 415 -13.90 16.41 7.35
CA ALA A 415 -12.70 16.90 8.03
C ALA A 415 -12.54 18.42 7.91
N MET A 416 -12.71 18.98 6.70
CA MET A 416 -12.66 20.42 6.47
C MET A 416 -13.79 21.18 7.19
N GLY A 417 -14.99 20.59 7.25
CA GLY A 417 -16.11 21.11 8.01
C GLY A 417 -15.81 21.21 9.51
N TYR A 418 -15.29 20.13 10.11
CA TYR A 418 -14.87 20.12 11.51
C TYR A 418 -13.72 21.09 11.79
N LEU A 419 -12.72 21.15 10.91
CA LEU A 419 -11.62 22.12 11.03
C LEU A 419 -12.13 23.57 11.00
N SER A 420 -13.10 23.88 10.13
CA SER A 420 -13.68 25.22 10.05
C SER A 420 -14.42 25.59 11.34
N VAL A 421 -15.21 24.66 11.89
CA VAL A 421 -15.93 24.87 13.16
C VAL A 421 -14.93 25.07 14.31
N LEU A 422 -13.92 24.21 14.41
CA LEU A 422 -12.88 24.33 15.44
C LEU A 422 -12.11 25.65 15.34
N TYR A 423 -11.78 26.09 14.12
CA TYR A 423 -11.14 27.38 13.90
C TYR A 423 -12.02 28.55 14.38
N THR A 424 -13.32 28.53 14.08
CA THR A 424 -14.24 29.58 14.53
C THR A 424 -14.35 29.62 16.06
N VAL A 425 -14.56 28.47 16.71
CA VAL A 425 -14.65 28.39 18.18
C VAL A 425 -13.38 28.92 18.84
N LYS A 426 -12.20 28.54 18.32
CA LYS A 426 -10.92 29.01 18.86
C LYS A 426 -10.64 30.49 18.59
N SER A 427 -11.22 31.07 17.54
CA SER A 427 -11.09 32.50 17.24
C SER A 427 -12.03 33.40 18.07
N GLU A 428 -13.04 32.81 18.71
CA GLU A 428 -13.98 33.51 19.59
C GLU A 428 -13.53 33.56 21.06
N GLU A 429 -12.60 32.68 21.47
CA GLU A 429 -11.87 32.74 22.75
C GLU A 429 -10.67 33.70 22.68
#